data_AF-A0A1Y5LAD9-F1
#
_entry.id   AF-A0A1Y5LAD9-F1
#
_cell.length_a   1.000
_cell.length_b   1.000
_cell.length_c   1.000
_cell.angle_alpha   90.00
_cell.angle_beta   90.00
_cell.angle_gamma   90.00
#
_symmetry.space_group_name_H-M   'P 1'
#
loop_
_entity.id
_entity.type
_entity.pdbx_description
1 polymer ?
#
loop_
_entity_poly.entity_id
_entity_poly.type
_entity_poly.pdbx_seq_one_letter_code
_entity_poly.pdbx_strand_id
1 'polypeptide(L)'
;MNTKPFGTGIAVLALAISVVSCSSDSTSASEDSCVRASDSELDALFTSWNDALVSGDASRVAALYRPDAILLPTLSVPIADTPEKITEYFVNLIKADPTARMEESYKYSDCNLAYNVGRWVINANGQDVAARVTWVYRYEDGKWLIANHHSSVNPS
;
A
#
# COMPACT_ATOMS: atom_id res chain seq x y z
N MET A 1 -29.75 47.37 80.09
CA MET A 1 -29.31 46.50 81.21
C MET A 1 -29.55 45.06 80.83
N ASN A 2 -28.59 44.19 81.18
CA ASN A 2 -28.57 42.71 81.09
C ASN A 2 -28.44 42.10 79.68
N THR A 3 -27.58 41.11 79.38
CA THR A 3 -26.51 40.36 80.07
C THR A 3 -25.78 39.55 78.97
N LYS A 4 -24.44 39.41 79.01
CA LYS A 4 -23.65 38.43 78.23
C LYS A 4 -23.86 37.00 78.81
N PRO A 5 -23.67 35.88 78.06
CA PRO A 5 -22.32 35.30 77.92
C PRO A 5 -22.00 34.46 76.65
N PHE A 6 -20.67 34.39 76.42
CA PHE A 6 -19.82 33.31 75.89
C PHE A 6 -20.36 32.21 74.95
N GLY A 7 -19.67 32.07 73.81
CA GLY A 7 -19.64 30.85 73.00
C GLY A 7 -18.38 30.80 72.12
N THR A 8 -17.44 29.95 72.50
CA THR A 8 -16.19 29.57 71.83
C THR A 8 -16.48 28.85 70.51
N GLY A 9 -15.75 29.13 69.43
CA GLY A 9 -15.99 28.48 68.13
C GLY A 9 -14.85 28.63 67.13
N ILE A 10 -13.83 27.77 67.30
CA ILE A 10 -12.90 27.16 66.32
C ILE A 10 -12.77 27.86 64.96
N ALA A 11 -11.56 28.37 64.70
CA ALA A 11 -11.06 28.68 63.37
C ALA A 11 -10.89 27.39 62.55
N VAL A 12 -11.57 27.28 61.41
CA VAL A 12 -11.26 26.27 60.38
C VAL A 12 -10.65 27.03 59.20
N LEU A 13 -9.33 26.93 59.10
CA LEU A 13 -8.55 27.36 57.95
C LEU A 13 -8.85 26.36 56.82
N ALA A 14 -9.72 26.72 55.88
CA ALA A 14 -9.98 25.89 54.70
C ALA A 14 -8.77 25.97 53.76
N LEU A 15 -7.95 24.92 53.78
CA LEU A 15 -6.82 24.74 52.88
C LEU A 15 -7.35 24.45 51.47
N ALA A 16 -7.22 25.40 50.55
CA ALA A 16 -7.57 25.21 49.15
C ALA A 16 -6.58 24.23 48.50
N ILE A 17 -6.99 22.97 48.34
CA ILE A 17 -6.24 21.98 47.55
C ILE A 17 -6.70 22.13 46.10
N SER A 18 -5.96 22.94 45.34
CA SER A 18 -6.08 22.99 43.88
C SER A 18 -5.51 21.69 43.30
N VAL A 19 -6.40 20.76 42.97
CA VAL A 19 -6.05 19.57 42.17
C VAL A 19 -5.65 20.04 40.77
N VAL A 20 -4.35 20.06 40.49
CA VAL A 20 -3.84 20.20 39.12
C VAL A 20 -4.18 18.91 38.39
N SER A 21 -5.22 18.97 37.57
CA SER A 21 -5.57 17.90 36.64
C SER A 21 -4.56 17.95 35.49
N CYS A 22 -3.58 17.02 35.49
CA CYS A 22 -2.78 16.78 34.29
C CYS A 22 -3.70 16.14 33.24
N SER A 23 -4.19 16.94 32.29
CA SER A 23 -4.76 16.40 31.06
C SER A 23 -3.61 15.82 30.25
N SER A 24 -3.50 14.49 30.27
CA SER A 24 -2.73 13.77 29.26
C SER A 24 -3.48 13.93 27.93
N ASP A 25 -3.10 14.92 27.12
CA ASP A 25 -3.48 14.94 25.71
C ASP A 25 -2.73 13.78 25.03
N SER A 26 -3.30 12.59 25.13
CA SER A 26 -3.01 11.51 24.22
C SER A 26 -3.67 11.84 22.89
N THR A 27 -3.02 12.67 22.07
CA THR A 27 -3.29 12.69 20.63
C THR A 27 -2.87 11.34 20.06
N SER A 28 -3.76 10.35 20.19
CA SER A 28 -3.78 9.17 19.33
C SER A 28 -4.00 9.67 17.91
N ALA A 29 -2.91 9.82 17.15
CA ALA A 29 -3.01 9.88 15.70
C ALA A 29 -3.87 8.69 15.26
N SER A 30 -4.94 8.97 14.52
CA SER A 30 -5.96 8.00 14.13
C SER A 30 -5.36 6.82 13.36
N GLU A 31 -5.25 5.66 13.99
CA GLU A 31 -5.02 4.36 13.34
C GLU A 31 -6.25 3.85 12.56
N ASP A 32 -7.34 4.64 12.50
CA ASP A 32 -8.69 4.19 12.13
C ASP A 32 -9.10 4.34 10.66
N SER A 33 -8.22 4.71 9.74
CA SER A 33 -8.60 4.74 8.31
C SER A 33 -7.52 4.15 7.40
N CYS A 34 -7.48 2.83 7.29
CA CYS A 34 -6.75 2.19 6.21
C CYS A 34 -7.57 1.14 5.48
N VAL A 35 -7.24 0.99 4.20
CA VAL A 35 -7.89 0.11 3.24
C VAL A 35 -7.13 -1.21 3.18
N ARG A 36 -7.88 -2.31 3.19
CA ARG A 36 -7.39 -3.67 2.99
C ARG A 36 -8.08 -4.23 1.75
N ALA A 37 -7.30 -4.70 0.80
CA ALA A 37 -7.81 -5.32 -0.42
C ALA A 37 -8.39 -6.70 -0.11
N SER A 38 -9.48 -7.06 -0.77
CA SER A 38 -9.92 -8.46 -0.84
C SER A 38 -9.09 -9.22 -1.87
N ASP A 39 -9.15 -10.55 -1.83
CA ASP A 39 -8.51 -11.39 -2.85
C ASP A 39 -9.04 -11.10 -4.26
N SER A 40 -10.34 -10.82 -4.39
CA SER A 40 -10.97 -10.47 -5.67
C SER A 40 -10.53 -9.10 -6.19
N GLU A 41 -10.24 -8.16 -5.28
CA GLU A 41 -9.69 -6.85 -5.66
C GLU A 41 -8.24 -7.00 -6.14
N LEU A 42 -7.43 -7.83 -5.49
CA LEU A 42 -6.08 -8.15 -5.95
C LEU A 42 -6.05 -8.88 -7.30
N ASP A 43 -7.03 -9.75 -7.58
CA ASP A 43 -7.22 -10.33 -8.91
C ASP A 43 -7.58 -9.25 -9.94
N ALA A 44 -8.51 -8.35 -9.60
CA ALA A 44 -8.92 -7.27 -10.48
C ALA A 44 -7.77 -6.28 -10.78
N LEU A 45 -6.86 -6.04 -9.84
CA LEU A 45 -5.65 -5.25 -10.06
C LEU A 45 -4.72 -5.91 -11.10
N PHE A 46 -4.52 -7.23 -11.01
CA PHE A 46 -3.77 -7.97 -12.02
C PHE A 46 -4.47 -7.93 -13.38
N THR A 47 -5.78 -8.15 -13.43
CA THR A 47 -6.57 -8.05 -14.67
C THR A 47 -6.43 -6.66 -15.30
N SER A 48 -6.57 -5.59 -14.51
CA SER A 48 -6.45 -4.22 -15.00
C SER A 48 -5.05 -3.93 -15.55
N TRP A 49 -4.01 -4.47 -14.91
CA TRP A 49 -2.64 -4.36 -15.40
C TRP A 49 -2.44 -5.12 -16.73
N ASN A 50 -2.98 -6.34 -16.83
CA ASN A 50 -2.88 -7.13 -18.05
C ASN A 50 -3.69 -6.50 -19.20
N ASP A 51 -4.86 -5.92 -18.92
CA ASP A 51 -5.66 -5.19 -19.91
C ASP A 51 -4.94 -3.94 -20.41
N ALA A 52 -4.22 -3.22 -19.53
CA ALA A 52 -3.37 -2.12 -19.93
C ALA A 52 -2.23 -2.59 -20.84
N LEU A 53 -1.61 -3.74 -20.51
CA LEU A 53 -0.54 -4.34 -21.31
C LEU A 53 -1.04 -4.73 -22.71
N VAL A 54 -2.17 -5.44 -22.78
CA VAL A 54 -2.82 -5.89 -24.03
C VAL A 54 -3.31 -4.72 -24.88
N SER A 55 -3.61 -3.58 -24.28
CA SER A 55 -4.03 -2.38 -25.03
C SER A 55 -2.95 -1.82 -25.96
N GLY A 56 -1.69 -2.23 -25.78
CA GLY A 56 -0.57 -1.74 -26.57
C GLY A 56 -0.11 -0.32 -26.20
N ASP A 57 -0.60 0.22 -25.08
CA ASP A 57 -0.25 1.55 -24.60
C ASP A 57 0.60 1.48 -23.32
N ALA A 58 1.91 1.67 -23.48
CA ALA A 58 2.87 1.63 -22.37
C ALA A 58 2.57 2.68 -21.29
N SER A 59 1.96 3.82 -21.66
CA SER A 59 1.62 4.88 -20.70
C SER A 59 0.49 4.44 -19.77
N ARG A 60 -0.48 3.66 -20.29
CA ARG A 60 -1.54 3.07 -19.48
C ARG A 60 -1.00 2.05 -18.48
N VAL A 61 0.01 1.27 -18.88
CA VAL A 61 0.67 0.34 -17.96
C VAL A 61 1.44 1.11 -16.88
N ALA A 62 2.24 2.10 -17.28
CA ALA A 62 3.05 2.90 -16.36
C ALA A 62 2.20 3.69 -15.35
N ALA A 63 1.00 4.14 -15.73
CA ALA A 63 0.07 4.84 -14.83
C ALA A 63 -0.43 4.00 -13.64
N LEU A 64 -0.25 2.68 -13.67
CA LEU A 64 -0.58 1.76 -12.57
C LEU A 64 0.54 1.65 -11.53
N TYR A 65 1.72 2.23 -11.81
CA TYR A 65 2.87 2.24 -10.92
C TYR A 65 2.89 3.53 -10.12
N ARG A 66 3.37 3.43 -8.87
CA ARG A 66 3.67 4.61 -8.07
C ARG A 66 4.83 5.42 -8.69
N PRO A 67 4.93 6.72 -8.38
CA PRO A 67 6.07 7.54 -8.79
C PRO A 67 7.43 7.02 -8.30
N ASP A 68 7.45 6.30 -7.17
CA ASP A 68 8.62 5.70 -6.52
C ASP A 68 8.70 4.17 -6.71
N ALA A 69 7.94 3.61 -7.67
CA ALA A 69 7.88 2.18 -7.89
C ALA A 69 9.22 1.61 -8.40
N ILE A 70 9.50 0.37 -8.01
CA ILE A 70 10.66 -0.37 -8.48
C ILE A 70 10.20 -1.60 -9.27
N LEU A 71 10.70 -1.72 -10.50
CA LEU A 71 10.48 -2.87 -11.37
C LEU A 71 11.81 -3.62 -11.59
N LEU A 72 11.80 -4.90 -11.20
CA LEU A 72 12.81 -5.90 -11.53
C LEU A 72 12.22 -6.82 -12.63
N PRO A 73 12.47 -6.52 -13.91
CA PRO A 73 11.82 -7.19 -15.02
C PRO A 73 12.43 -8.57 -15.35
N THR A 74 11.65 -9.42 -16.00
CA THR A 74 12.00 -10.83 -16.31
C THR A 74 13.25 -10.99 -17.19
N LEU A 75 13.43 -10.13 -18.19
CA LEU A 75 14.37 -10.34 -19.30
C LEU A 75 15.31 -9.15 -19.55
N SER A 76 15.34 -8.14 -18.67
CA SER A 76 16.19 -6.96 -18.88
C SER A 76 17.01 -6.59 -17.65
N VAL A 77 18.21 -6.10 -17.95
CA VAL A 77 18.99 -5.22 -17.08
C VAL A 77 19.03 -3.86 -17.77
N PRO A 78 18.95 -2.72 -17.06
CA PRO A 78 18.96 -2.53 -15.60
C PRO A 78 17.57 -2.58 -14.94
N ILE A 79 17.55 -2.41 -13.60
CA ILE A 79 16.34 -2.12 -12.81
C ILE A 79 15.66 -0.85 -13.36
N ALA A 80 14.33 -0.86 -13.45
CA ALA A 80 13.53 0.31 -13.75
C ALA A 80 13.02 0.93 -12.44
N ASP A 81 13.69 1.99 -12.01
CA ASP A 81 13.51 2.68 -10.72
C ASP A 81 12.99 4.13 -10.87
N THR A 82 12.55 4.50 -12.08
CA THR A 82 11.87 5.76 -12.35
C THR A 82 10.67 5.54 -13.28
N PRO A 83 9.68 6.45 -13.30
CA PRO A 83 8.53 6.36 -14.21
C PRO A 83 8.94 6.25 -15.69
N GLU A 84 10.00 6.96 -16.10
CA GLU A 84 10.52 6.94 -17.47
C GLU A 84 11.07 5.56 -17.83
N LYS A 85 11.84 4.94 -16.93
CA LYS A 85 12.40 3.60 -17.16
C LYS A 85 11.33 2.51 -17.17
N ILE A 86 10.31 2.63 -16.31
CA ILE A 86 9.16 1.72 -16.32
C ILE A 86 8.41 1.85 -17.66
N THR A 87 8.17 3.09 -18.11
CA THR A 87 7.52 3.35 -19.40
C THR A 87 8.35 2.79 -20.55
N GLU A 88 9.65 3.04 -20.59
CA GLU A 88 10.57 2.52 -21.62
C GLU A 88 10.58 1.00 -21.67
N TYR A 89 10.58 0.33 -20.51
CA TYR A 89 10.47 -1.12 -20.44
C TYR A 89 9.20 -1.62 -21.14
N PHE A 90 8.04 -1.02 -20.85
CA PHE A 90 6.78 -1.43 -21.46
C PHE A 90 6.65 -1.03 -22.93
N VAL A 91 7.23 0.10 -23.35
CA VAL A 91 7.35 0.47 -24.78
C VAL A 91 8.07 -0.62 -25.56
N ASN A 92 9.09 -1.25 -24.96
CA ASN A 92 9.82 -2.34 -25.59
C ASN A 92 9.06 -3.67 -25.52
N LEU A 93 8.49 -4.02 -24.36
CA LEU A 93 7.78 -5.28 -24.16
C LEU A 93 6.54 -5.40 -25.07
N ILE A 94 5.77 -4.33 -25.21
CA ILE A 94 4.52 -4.31 -25.99
C ILE A 94 4.74 -4.64 -27.48
N LYS A 95 5.94 -4.39 -28.02
CA LYS A 95 6.29 -4.78 -29.39
C LYS A 95 6.17 -6.28 -29.65
N ALA A 96 6.16 -7.09 -28.60
CA ALA A 96 6.04 -8.54 -28.66
C ALA A 96 4.59 -9.04 -28.48
N ASP A 97 3.58 -8.16 -28.54
CA ASP A 97 2.17 -8.47 -28.30
C ASP A 97 1.94 -9.31 -27.02
N PRO A 98 2.43 -8.81 -25.87
CA PRO A 98 2.53 -9.62 -24.67
C PRO A 98 1.16 -9.85 -24.01
N THR A 99 0.95 -11.05 -23.50
CA THR A 99 -0.14 -11.35 -22.56
C THR A 99 0.43 -12.01 -21.31
N ALA A 100 -0.25 -11.87 -20.17
CA ALA A 100 0.14 -12.55 -18.95
C ALA A 100 -1.06 -13.22 -18.28
N ARG A 101 -0.81 -14.34 -17.60
CA ARG A 101 -1.81 -15.03 -16.77
C ARG A 101 -1.17 -15.56 -15.49
N MET A 102 -1.87 -15.40 -14.37
CA MET A 102 -1.50 -16.07 -13.12
C MET A 102 -1.88 -17.56 -13.22
N GLU A 103 -0.95 -18.44 -12.85
CA GLU A 103 -1.19 -19.89 -12.74
C GLU A 103 -1.48 -20.30 -11.30
N GLU A 104 -0.80 -19.64 -10.36
CA GLU A 104 -0.95 -19.85 -8.92
C GLU A 104 -0.59 -18.54 -8.21
N SER A 105 -1.38 -18.17 -7.20
CA SER A 105 -1.18 -16.92 -6.46
C SER A 105 -1.48 -17.09 -4.98
N TYR A 106 -0.68 -16.42 -4.15
CA TYR A 106 -0.88 -16.23 -2.73
C TYR A 106 -1.03 -14.73 -2.46
N LYS A 107 -2.06 -14.38 -1.70
CA LYS A 107 -2.48 -13.00 -1.49
C LYS A 107 -2.45 -12.66 -0.02
N TYR A 108 -2.17 -11.40 0.25
CA TYR A 108 -2.18 -10.84 1.59
C TYR A 108 -2.51 -9.36 1.49
N SER A 109 -3.24 -8.86 2.47
CA SER A 109 -3.46 -7.44 2.62
C SER A 109 -3.40 -7.04 4.09
N ASP A 110 -2.80 -5.88 4.31
CA ASP A 110 -2.86 -5.14 5.55
C ASP A 110 -3.12 -3.65 5.24
N CYS A 111 -3.00 -2.82 6.25
CA CYS A 111 -3.25 -1.39 6.26
C CYS A 111 -2.54 -0.67 5.09
N ASN A 112 -3.30 -0.33 4.04
CA ASN A 112 -2.83 0.34 2.82
C ASN A 112 -1.67 -0.38 2.10
N LEU A 113 -1.52 -1.68 2.33
CA LEU A 113 -0.48 -2.53 1.75
C LEU A 113 -1.10 -3.86 1.34
N ALA A 114 -0.75 -4.35 0.15
CA ALA A 114 -1.15 -5.69 -0.26
C ALA A 114 -0.08 -6.32 -1.15
N TYR A 115 -0.06 -7.64 -1.22
CA TYR A 115 0.73 -8.34 -2.20
C TYR A 115 -0.03 -9.49 -2.85
N ASN A 116 0.32 -9.74 -4.11
CA ASN A 116 -0.06 -10.93 -4.85
C ASN A 116 1.24 -11.55 -5.38
N VAL A 117 1.58 -12.75 -4.92
CA VAL A 117 2.84 -13.42 -5.26
C VAL A 117 2.55 -14.81 -5.80
N GLY A 118 3.35 -15.29 -6.73
CA GLY A 118 3.21 -16.67 -7.18
C GLY A 118 3.84 -16.95 -8.52
N ARG A 119 3.22 -17.86 -9.26
CA ARG A 119 3.67 -18.31 -10.58
C ARG A 119 2.73 -17.80 -11.65
N TRP A 120 3.33 -17.37 -12.75
CA TRP A 120 2.62 -16.83 -13.90
C TRP A 120 3.30 -17.25 -15.19
N VAL A 121 2.58 -17.06 -16.29
CA VAL A 121 3.11 -17.23 -17.64
C VAL A 121 2.99 -15.91 -18.36
N ILE A 122 4.10 -15.50 -18.97
CA ILE A 122 4.16 -14.37 -19.89
C ILE A 122 4.25 -14.95 -21.29
N ASN A 123 3.28 -14.64 -22.14
CA ASN A 123 3.40 -14.87 -23.57
C ASN A 123 4.03 -13.62 -24.21
N ALA A 124 5.02 -13.82 -25.06
CA ALA A 124 5.58 -12.77 -25.90
C ALA A 124 6.00 -13.39 -27.24
N ASN A 125 5.64 -12.76 -28.36
CA ASN A 125 5.83 -13.31 -29.71
C ASN A 125 5.27 -14.73 -29.89
N GLY A 126 4.16 -15.05 -29.23
CA GLY A 126 3.55 -16.39 -29.26
C GLY A 126 4.31 -17.45 -28.47
N GLN A 127 5.33 -17.08 -27.68
CA GLN A 127 6.08 -18.00 -26.82
C GLN A 127 5.72 -17.79 -25.36
N ASP A 128 5.32 -18.88 -24.70
CA ASP A 128 5.05 -18.91 -23.25
C ASP A 128 6.37 -19.03 -22.47
N VAL A 129 6.57 -18.11 -21.51
CA VAL A 129 7.66 -18.14 -20.55
C VAL A 129 7.08 -18.27 -19.14
N ALA A 130 7.38 -19.40 -18.50
CA ALA A 130 6.99 -19.63 -17.10
C ALA A 130 7.92 -18.88 -16.15
N ALA A 131 7.34 -18.09 -15.26
CA ALA A 131 8.06 -17.21 -14.34
C ALA A 131 7.42 -17.21 -12.94
N ARG A 132 8.10 -16.56 -12.01
CA ARG A 132 7.57 -16.15 -10.70
C ARG A 132 7.39 -14.64 -10.69
N VAL A 133 6.38 -14.17 -9.99
CA VAL A 133 6.08 -12.74 -9.86
C VAL A 133 5.75 -12.39 -8.42
N THR A 134 6.17 -11.19 -8.03
CA THR A 134 5.75 -10.51 -6.82
C THR A 134 5.20 -9.15 -7.19
N TRP A 135 3.92 -8.95 -6.91
CA TRP A 135 3.25 -7.66 -6.95
C TRP A 135 3.11 -7.13 -5.53
N VAL A 136 3.60 -5.92 -5.28
CA VAL A 136 3.35 -5.19 -4.03
C VAL A 136 2.58 -3.94 -4.38
N TYR A 137 1.45 -3.72 -3.72
CA TYR A 137 0.56 -2.59 -3.92
C TYR A 137 0.53 -1.71 -2.68
N ARG A 138 0.40 -0.39 -2.90
CA ARG A 138 0.08 0.58 -1.84
C ARG A 138 -1.19 1.31 -2.19
N TYR A 139 -2.03 1.55 -1.18
CA TYR A 139 -3.21 2.36 -1.33
C TYR A 139 -2.87 3.83 -1.03
N GLU A 140 -3.12 4.71 -1.99
CA GLU A 140 -2.99 6.16 -1.83
C GLU A 140 -3.99 6.89 -2.73
N ASP A 141 -4.45 8.07 -2.29
CA ASP A 141 -5.35 8.93 -3.06
C ASP A 141 -6.56 8.20 -3.69
N GLY A 142 -7.12 7.25 -2.93
CA GLY A 142 -8.32 6.51 -3.34
C GLY A 142 -8.08 5.30 -4.25
N LYS A 143 -6.83 4.93 -4.54
CA LYS A 143 -6.50 3.84 -5.47
C LYS A 143 -5.30 2.99 -5.02
N TRP A 144 -5.27 1.74 -5.47
CA TRP A 144 -4.09 0.88 -5.36
C TRP A 144 -3.14 1.12 -6.52
N LEU A 145 -1.86 1.31 -6.21
CA LEU A 145 -0.78 1.43 -7.20
C LEU A 145 0.32 0.42 -6.89
N ILE A 146 1.00 -0.05 -7.94
CA ILE A 146 2.13 -0.97 -7.84
C ILE A 146 3.34 -0.22 -7.28
N ALA A 147 3.82 -0.68 -6.12
CA ALA A 147 5.04 -0.20 -5.47
C ALA A 147 6.26 -1.04 -5.81
N ASN A 148 6.07 -2.35 -5.95
CA ASN A 148 7.13 -3.24 -6.40
C ASN A 148 6.56 -4.27 -7.37
N HIS A 149 7.28 -4.48 -8.47
CA HIS A 149 7.05 -5.58 -9.39
C HIS A 149 8.39 -6.28 -9.58
N HIS A 150 8.49 -7.50 -9.07
CA HIS A 150 9.61 -8.38 -9.38
C HIS A 150 9.10 -9.55 -10.20
N SER A 151 9.62 -9.74 -11.40
CA SER A 151 9.40 -10.95 -12.20
C SER A 151 10.72 -11.61 -12.56
N SER A 152 10.77 -12.93 -12.46
CA SER A 152 11.96 -13.70 -12.82
C SER A 152 11.56 -15.05 -13.40
N VAL A 153 12.25 -15.47 -14.45
CA VAL A 153 12.06 -16.80 -15.05
C VAL A 153 12.24 -17.88 -13.96
N ASN A 154 11.55 -19.01 -14.10
CA ASN A 154 11.80 -20.13 -13.22
C ASN A 154 13.29 -20.53 -13.29
N PRO A 155 13.92 -20.85 -12.14
CA PRO A 155 15.30 -21.33 -12.15
C PRO A 155 15.40 -22.64 -12.96
N SER A 156 16.54 -22.82 -13.63
CA SER A 156 16.91 -24.03 -14.36
C SER A 156 17.22 -25.20 -13.45
#